data_AF-A0A7S3JHB6-F1
#
_entry.id   AF-A0A7S3JHB6-F1
#
_cell.length_a   1.000
_cell.length_b   1.000
_cell.length_c   1.000
_cell.angle_alpha   90.00
_cell.angle_beta   90.00
_cell.angle_gamma   90.00
#
_symmetry.space_group_name_H-M   'P 1'
#
loop_
_entity.id
_entity.type
_entity.pdbx_description
1 polymer ?
#
loop_
_entity_poly.entity_id
_entity_poly.type
_entity_poly.pdbx_seq_one_letter_code
_entity_poly.pdbx_strand_id
1 'polypeptide(L)'
;MGMRGEGKVNHKVWIIKSHYPERYGFTKFDANKCILLVRNPMDAIISLYNMVATGTHNCSMSEDDHKEFNPYFDMFISQEISVWRDFHSYWMDPDPMIPTFIVRYEDLLSDPKETLMSLFSFLLNEKSLTGTLIEALIDKHTKKDEKKEVYKPRVGKINANKKKYTKSQISQIKQLSGQMLRRMGYIKGSKTSLKNNTGFYSDDDDVALSHGYECDSLVKYGKLQQVNMRYRYDEFNQKTLEDVCKESYRDSVKHLDDLPSVEVNYNGD
;
A
#
# COMPACT_ATOMS: atom_id res chain seq x y z
N MET A 1 -18.77 1.01 -12.40
CA MET A 1 -17.85 0.87 -13.54
C MET A 1 -16.50 0.45 -13.00
N GLY A 2 -15.82 -0.47 -13.68
CA GLY A 2 -14.47 -0.91 -13.33
C GLY A 2 -13.45 -0.53 -14.40
N MET A 3 -12.16 -0.59 -14.06
CA MET A 3 -11.07 -0.35 -15.02
C MET A 3 -10.82 -1.58 -15.90
N ARG A 4 -10.28 -1.39 -17.11
CA ARG A 4 -9.87 -2.52 -17.96
C ARG A 4 -8.81 -3.34 -17.23
N GLY A 5 -9.05 -4.65 -17.07
CA GLY A 5 -8.16 -5.56 -16.33
C GLY A 5 -8.53 -5.74 -14.86
N GLU A 6 -9.53 -5.02 -14.34
CA GLU A 6 -10.03 -5.24 -12.99
C GLU A 6 -10.54 -6.68 -12.81
N GLY A 7 -10.19 -7.29 -11.68
CA GLY A 7 -10.48 -8.70 -11.40
C GLY A 7 -9.59 -9.72 -12.12
N LYS A 8 -8.59 -9.27 -12.91
CA LYS A 8 -7.55 -10.17 -13.46
C LYS A 8 -6.34 -10.20 -12.54
N VAL A 9 -5.76 -11.40 -12.40
CA VAL A 9 -4.67 -11.71 -11.45
C VAL A 9 -3.55 -12.55 -12.07
N ASN A 10 -3.59 -12.70 -13.40
CA ASN A 10 -2.62 -13.49 -14.14
C ASN A 10 -1.74 -12.56 -14.98
N HIS A 11 -0.76 -13.15 -15.68
CA HIS A 11 0.23 -12.44 -16.50
C HIS A 11 -0.35 -11.65 -17.71
N LYS A 12 -1.68 -11.56 -17.85
CA LYS A 12 -2.34 -10.70 -18.85
C LYS A 12 -2.41 -9.24 -18.43
N VAL A 13 -2.10 -8.92 -17.18
CA VAL A 13 -2.07 -7.56 -16.65
C VAL A 13 -0.74 -7.26 -15.97
N TRP A 14 -0.31 -6.01 -16.06
CA TRP A 14 0.94 -5.55 -15.43
C TRP A 14 0.77 -5.11 -13.98
N ILE A 15 -0.46 -4.70 -13.62
CA ILE A 15 -0.80 -4.21 -12.28
C ILE A 15 -2.02 -4.97 -11.79
N ILE A 16 -1.89 -5.59 -10.62
CA ILE A 16 -2.97 -6.30 -9.93
C ILE A 16 -3.41 -5.44 -8.75
N LYS A 17 -4.69 -5.04 -8.74
CA LYS A 17 -5.34 -4.43 -7.57
C LYS A 17 -6.02 -5.54 -6.77
N SER A 18 -5.68 -5.70 -5.49
CA SER A 18 -6.26 -6.73 -4.63
C SER A 18 -6.42 -6.26 -3.20
N HIS A 19 -7.38 -6.88 -2.50
CA HIS A 19 -7.55 -6.83 -1.05
C HIS A 19 -7.14 -8.15 -0.38
N TYR A 20 -6.58 -9.10 -1.11
CA TYR A 20 -6.08 -10.35 -0.52
C TYR A 20 -5.01 -10.06 0.56
N PRO A 21 -5.02 -10.71 1.74
CA PRO A 21 -5.91 -11.79 2.17
C PRO A 21 -7.08 -11.34 3.07
N GLU A 22 -7.48 -10.06 3.05
CA GLU A 22 -8.39 -9.41 4.01
C GLU A 22 -9.61 -10.27 4.38
N ARG A 23 -10.27 -10.89 3.39
CA ARG A 23 -11.37 -11.86 3.57
C ARG A 23 -11.35 -12.94 2.49
N TYR A 24 -11.87 -14.13 2.81
CA TYR A 24 -12.02 -15.26 1.88
C TYR A 24 -12.70 -14.80 0.58
N GLY A 25 -12.02 -14.95 -0.56
CA GLY A 25 -12.63 -14.60 -1.85
C GLY A 25 -11.68 -14.21 -2.99
N PHE A 26 -10.37 -14.20 -2.78
CA PHE A 26 -9.43 -13.96 -3.88
C PHE A 26 -8.33 -15.01 -3.89
N THR A 27 -7.97 -15.44 -5.09
CA THR A 27 -6.92 -16.44 -5.29
C THR A 27 -5.55 -15.85 -4.95
N LYS A 28 -4.61 -16.70 -4.55
CA LYS A 28 -3.18 -16.35 -4.55
C LYS A 28 -2.76 -15.95 -5.97
N PHE A 29 -1.82 -15.03 -6.05
CA PHE A 29 -1.24 -14.52 -7.30
C PHE A 29 0.22 -14.17 -7.09
N ASP A 30 0.98 -14.17 -8.18
CA ASP A 30 2.39 -13.80 -8.17
C ASP A 30 2.56 -12.29 -8.32
N ALA A 31 3.53 -11.73 -7.61
CA ALA A 31 3.90 -10.33 -7.72
C ALA A 31 5.41 -10.16 -7.50
N ASN A 32 6.05 -9.36 -8.36
CA ASN A 32 7.48 -9.03 -8.24
C ASN A 32 7.74 -7.82 -7.33
N LYS A 33 6.75 -6.93 -7.18
CA LYS A 33 6.76 -5.77 -6.29
C LYS A 33 5.36 -5.57 -5.73
N CYS A 34 5.28 -5.04 -4.51
CA CYS A 34 4.05 -4.70 -3.83
C CYS A 34 4.01 -3.21 -3.50
N ILE A 35 2.87 -2.58 -3.77
CA ILE A 35 2.53 -1.26 -3.23
C ILE A 35 1.50 -1.49 -2.14
N LEU A 36 1.90 -1.32 -0.88
CA LEU A 36 1.02 -1.48 0.26
C LEU A 36 0.44 -0.13 0.67
N LEU A 37 -0.80 0.13 0.24
CA LEU A 37 -1.55 1.31 0.66
C LEU A 37 -2.08 1.10 2.07
N VAL A 38 -1.71 1.99 2.99
CA VAL A 38 -2.19 2.00 4.36
C VAL A 38 -2.86 3.32 4.69
N ARG A 39 -3.84 3.28 5.60
CA ARG A 39 -4.52 4.45 6.16
C ARG A 39 -4.63 4.26 7.66
N ASN A 40 -4.73 5.37 8.41
CA ASN A 40 -5.12 5.35 9.81
C ASN A 40 -6.29 4.38 10.03
N PRO A 41 -6.16 3.32 10.86
CA PRO A 41 -7.22 2.34 11.06
C PRO A 41 -8.51 2.98 11.59
N MET A 42 -8.45 4.03 12.42
CA MET A 42 -9.65 4.71 12.90
C MET A 42 -10.46 5.36 11.76
N ASP A 43 -9.78 5.92 10.76
CA ASP A 43 -10.45 6.50 9.60
C ASP A 43 -10.85 5.43 8.58
N ALA A 44 -10.04 4.37 8.44
CA ALA A 44 -10.34 3.25 7.56
C ALA A 44 -11.57 2.46 8.02
N ILE A 45 -11.67 2.15 9.32
CA ILE A 45 -12.79 1.39 9.91
C ILE A 45 -14.10 2.17 9.77
N ILE A 46 -14.12 3.48 10.07
CA ILE A 46 -15.34 4.29 9.84
C ILE A 46 -15.68 4.37 8.35
N SER A 47 -14.68 4.48 7.48
CA SER A 47 -14.91 4.47 6.04
C SER A 47 -15.55 3.16 5.59
N LEU A 48 -15.07 2.02 6.10
CA LEU A 48 -15.63 0.70 5.81
C LEU A 48 -17.03 0.53 6.41
N TYR A 49 -17.23 0.95 7.66
CA TYR A 49 -18.52 0.89 8.34
C TYR A 49 -19.61 1.62 7.56
N ASN A 50 -19.33 2.85 7.11
CA ASN A 50 -20.27 3.59 6.25
C ASN A 50 -20.51 2.88 4.91
N MET A 51 -19.49 2.27 4.32
CA MET A 51 -19.63 1.53 3.06
C MET A 51 -20.53 0.30 3.23
N VAL A 52 -20.34 -0.46 4.30
CA VAL A 52 -21.14 -1.65 4.61
C VAL A 52 -22.58 -1.26 4.93
N ALA A 53 -22.79 -0.24 5.75
CA ALA A 53 -24.12 0.19 6.16
C ALA A 53 -24.95 0.81 5.03
N THR A 54 -24.31 1.55 4.11
CA THR A 54 -25.03 2.25 3.02
C THR A 54 -25.01 1.48 1.70
N GLY A 55 -24.12 0.49 1.56
CA GLY A 55 -23.86 -0.17 0.28
C GLY A 55 -23.17 0.72 -0.76
N THR A 56 -22.66 1.91 -0.38
CA THR A 56 -22.02 2.85 -1.31
C THR A 56 -20.70 3.42 -0.78
N HIS A 57 -19.80 3.85 -1.68
CA HIS A 57 -18.55 4.53 -1.26
C HIS A 57 -18.66 6.07 -1.23
N ASN A 58 -19.86 6.64 -1.41
CA ASN A 58 -20.10 8.09 -1.38
C ASN A 58 -21.09 8.55 -0.29
N CYS A 59 -21.86 7.66 0.34
CA CYS A 59 -22.83 8.02 1.40
C CYS A 59 -22.28 7.76 2.80
N SER A 60 -22.67 8.56 3.78
CA SER A 60 -22.40 8.28 5.19
C SER A 60 -23.71 8.01 5.91
N MET A 61 -23.68 7.18 6.95
CA MET A 61 -24.80 7.04 7.87
C MET A 61 -25.12 8.38 8.52
N SER A 62 -26.40 8.60 8.84
CA SER A 62 -26.78 9.73 9.70
C SER A 62 -26.26 9.51 11.13
N GLU A 63 -26.17 10.58 11.91
CA GLU A 63 -25.76 10.48 13.33
C GLU A 63 -26.79 9.72 14.17
N ASP A 64 -28.07 9.74 13.78
CA ASP A 64 -29.12 9.02 14.50
C ASP A 64 -29.07 7.52 14.21
N ASP A 65 -28.85 7.12 12.94
CA ASP A 65 -28.59 5.72 12.60
C ASP A 65 -27.33 5.22 13.33
N HIS A 66 -26.28 6.05 13.42
CA HIS A 66 -25.06 5.66 14.12
C HIS A 66 -25.31 5.39 15.61
N LYS A 67 -26.21 6.14 16.27
CA LYS A 67 -26.59 5.88 17.66
C LYS A 67 -27.39 4.59 17.79
N GLU A 68 -28.32 4.34 16.86
CA GLU A 68 -29.13 3.13 16.84
C GLU A 68 -28.29 1.87 16.65
N PHE A 69 -27.34 1.90 15.71
CA PHE A 69 -26.46 0.77 15.41
C PHE A 69 -25.18 0.73 16.27
N ASN A 70 -25.04 1.59 17.27
CA ASN A 70 -23.85 1.67 18.12
C ASN A 70 -23.44 0.34 18.77
N PRO A 71 -24.37 -0.53 19.25
CA PRO A 71 -23.99 -1.84 19.79
C PRO A 71 -23.26 -2.73 18.77
N TYR A 72 -23.58 -2.62 17.48
CA TYR A 72 -22.91 -3.36 16.41
C TYR A 72 -21.56 -2.74 16.05
N PHE A 73 -21.38 -1.45 16.31
CA PHE A 73 -20.15 -0.73 16.02
C PHE A 73 -18.97 -1.21 16.89
N ASP A 74 -19.22 -1.56 18.16
CA ASP A 74 -18.20 -2.16 19.04
C ASP A 74 -17.68 -3.50 18.51
N MET A 75 -18.61 -4.38 18.10
CA MET A 75 -18.26 -5.67 17.48
C MET A 75 -17.50 -5.44 16.16
N PHE A 76 -17.95 -4.48 15.37
CA PHE A 76 -17.32 -4.12 14.10
C PHE A 76 -15.88 -3.65 14.30
N ILE A 77 -15.61 -2.73 15.23
CA ILE A 77 -14.25 -2.27 15.53
C ILE A 77 -13.35 -3.43 15.93
N SER A 78 -13.83 -4.30 16.82
CA SER A 78 -13.08 -5.45 17.33
C SER A 78 -12.65 -6.41 16.22
N GLN A 79 -13.54 -6.65 15.26
CA GLN A 79 -13.27 -7.50 14.10
C GLN A 79 -12.35 -6.78 13.10
N GLU A 80 -12.69 -5.56 12.70
CA GLU A 80 -11.98 -4.85 11.65
C GLU A 80 -10.55 -4.47 12.05
N ILE A 81 -10.28 -4.19 13.33
CA ILE A 81 -8.91 -3.90 13.73
C ILE A 81 -8.00 -5.12 13.64
N SER A 82 -8.56 -6.32 13.90
CA SER A 82 -7.84 -7.59 13.76
C SER A 82 -7.57 -7.86 12.28
N VAL A 83 -8.58 -7.71 11.43
CA VAL A 83 -8.46 -7.83 9.97
C VAL A 83 -7.41 -6.85 9.43
N TRP A 84 -7.47 -5.58 9.84
CA TRP A 84 -6.50 -4.56 9.45
C TRP A 84 -5.09 -4.96 9.86
N ARG A 85 -4.87 -5.39 11.11
CA ARG A 85 -3.55 -5.82 11.59
C ARG A 85 -3.02 -7.00 10.79
N ASP A 86 -3.85 -8.03 10.59
CA ASP A 86 -3.44 -9.29 9.98
C ASP A 86 -3.15 -9.12 8.48
N PHE A 87 -3.98 -8.33 7.78
CA PHE A 87 -3.75 -7.95 6.39
C PHE A 87 -2.39 -7.28 6.19
N HIS A 88 -2.07 -6.28 7.01
CA HIS A 88 -0.80 -5.58 6.86
C HIS A 88 0.40 -6.42 7.31
N SER A 89 0.22 -7.27 8.33
CA SER A 89 1.27 -8.20 8.77
C SER A 89 1.62 -9.17 7.64
N TYR A 90 0.62 -9.71 6.94
CA TYR A 90 0.82 -10.59 5.78
C TYR A 90 1.71 -9.97 4.70
N TRP A 91 1.50 -8.69 4.36
CA TRP A 91 2.25 -8.02 3.29
C TRP A 91 3.59 -7.43 3.73
N MET A 92 3.78 -7.21 5.03
CA MET A 92 5.03 -6.66 5.57
C MET A 92 6.05 -7.73 5.95
N ASP A 93 5.58 -8.92 6.33
CA ASP A 93 6.42 -10.03 6.75
C ASP A 93 6.23 -11.31 5.88
N PRO A 94 6.15 -11.23 4.53
CA PRO A 94 5.94 -12.41 3.70
C PRO A 94 7.20 -13.27 3.55
N ASP A 95 7.00 -14.59 3.37
CA ASP A 95 8.03 -15.58 3.01
C ASP A 95 7.58 -16.39 1.77
N PRO A 96 8.30 -16.35 0.63
CA PRO A 96 9.44 -15.48 0.34
C PRO A 96 9.04 -14.01 0.26
N MET A 97 9.99 -13.16 0.60
CA MET A 97 9.75 -11.74 0.81
C MET A 97 9.56 -11.00 -0.53
N ILE A 98 8.37 -10.46 -0.79
CA ILE A 98 8.12 -9.56 -1.94
C ILE A 98 8.64 -8.15 -1.61
N PRO A 99 9.36 -7.46 -2.52
CA PRO A 99 9.73 -6.06 -2.30
C PRO A 99 8.47 -5.20 -2.15
N THR A 100 8.30 -4.56 -0.99
CA THR A 100 7.07 -3.82 -0.65
C THR A 100 7.38 -2.36 -0.35
N PHE A 101 6.72 -1.44 -1.07
CA PHE A 101 6.72 -0.01 -0.80
C PHE A 101 5.41 0.39 -0.12
N ILE A 102 5.52 0.98 1.07
CA ILE A 102 4.37 1.39 1.86
C ILE A 102 4.02 2.83 1.51
N VAL A 103 2.75 3.05 1.18
CA VAL A 103 2.20 4.38 0.88
C VAL A 103 1.11 4.68 1.90
N ARG A 104 1.34 5.69 2.75
CA ARG A 104 0.30 6.16 3.66
C ARG A 104 -0.64 7.10 2.91
N TYR A 105 -1.94 6.89 3.11
CA TYR A 105 -2.99 7.76 2.59
C TYR A 105 -2.76 9.21 3.01
N GLU A 106 -2.29 9.42 4.25
CA GLU A 106 -2.02 10.73 4.80
C GLU A 106 -0.88 11.45 4.06
N ASP A 107 0.17 10.72 3.65
CA ASP A 107 1.29 11.29 2.89
C ASP A 107 0.87 11.68 1.48
N LEU A 108 0.04 10.86 0.82
CA LEU A 108 -0.57 11.21 -0.47
C LEU A 108 -1.45 12.47 -0.40
N LEU A 109 -2.02 12.80 0.75
CA LEU A 109 -2.79 14.02 0.93
C LEU A 109 -1.91 15.23 1.25
N SER A 110 -0.88 15.07 2.08
CA SER A 110 -0.02 16.17 2.53
C SER A 110 1.04 16.55 1.52
N ASP A 111 1.68 15.56 0.90
CA ASP A 111 2.76 15.73 -0.07
C ASP A 111 2.62 14.74 -1.23
N PRO A 112 1.60 14.94 -2.09
CA PRO A 112 1.30 14.01 -3.17
C PRO A 112 2.45 13.88 -4.18
N LYS A 113 3.16 14.97 -4.48
CA LYS A 113 4.26 14.95 -5.45
C LYS A 113 5.40 14.08 -4.94
N GLU A 114 5.90 14.36 -3.74
CA GLU A 114 7.02 13.61 -3.17
C GLU A 114 6.68 12.13 -2.97
N THR A 115 5.46 11.86 -2.50
CA THR A 115 4.98 10.49 -2.28
C THR A 115 4.93 9.70 -3.60
N LEU A 116 4.41 10.31 -4.68
CA LEU A 116 4.36 9.66 -5.98
C LEU A 116 5.74 9.53 -6.62
N MET A 117 6.62 10.52 -6.48
CA MET A 117 8.00 10.45 -6.98
C MET A 117 8.75 9.28 -6.34
N SER A 118 8.65 9.13 -5.01
CA SER A 118 9.24 8.01 -4.28
C SER A 118 8.65 6.65 -4.69
N LEU A 119 7.33 6.59 -4.85
CA LEU A 119 6.63 5.37 -5.29
C LEU A 119 7.11 4.92 -6.68
N PHE A 120 7.15 5.83 -7.66
CA PHE A 120 7.56 5.47 -9.01
C PHE A 120 9.06 5.19 -9.11
N SER A 121 9.90 5.86 -8.30
CA SER A 121 11.33 5.54 -8.17
C SER A 121 11.51 4.08 -7.72
N PHE A 122 10.75 3.65 -6.70
CA PHE A 122 10.72 2.25 -6.27
C PHE A 122 10.23 1.31 -7.38
N LEU A 123 9.13 1.64 -8.07
CA LEU A 123 8.55 0.77 -9.10
C LEU A 123 9.50 0.55 -10.27
N LEU A 124 10.26 1.59 -10.64
CA LEU A 124 11.14 1.58 -11.81
C LEU A 124 12.60 1.24 -11.47
N ASN A 125 12.93 1.08 -10.19
CA ASN A 125 14.31 0.92 -9.70
C ASN A 125 15.22 2.12 -10.07
N GLU A 126 14.63 3.31 -10.18
CA GLU A 126 15.35 4.53 -10.50
C GLU A 126 15.65 5.35 -9.25
N LYS A 127 16.84 5.93 -9.17
CA LYS A 127 17.23 6.76 -8.02
C LYS A 127 16.60 8.15 -8.06
N SER A 128 16.27 8.64 -9.25
CA SER A 128 15.63 9.92 -9.48
C SER A 128 14.79 9.85 -10.75
N LEU A 129 13.66 10.56 -10.72
CA LEU A 129 12.76 10.72 -11.86
C LEU A 129 12.84 12.13 -12.45
N THR A 130 13.78 12.98 -11.99
CA THR A 130 13.91 14.36 -12.45
C THR A 130 14.14 14.42 -13.96
N GLY A 131 13.37 15.24 -14.66
CA GLY A 131 13.39 15.41 -16.11
C GLY A 131 12.68 14.32 -16.91
N THR A 132 12.07 13.33 -16.25
CA THR A 132 11.38 12.23 -16.95
C THR A 132 9.93 12.59 -17.31
N LEU A 133 9.36 11.85 -18.26
CA LEU A 133 7.92 11.92 -18.55
C LEU A 133 7.06 11.61 -17.31
N ILE A 134 7.53 10.74 -16.42
CA ILE A 134 6.80 10.36 -15.21
C ILE A 134 6.73 11.52 -14.23
N GLU A 135 7.83 12.26 -14.01
CA GLU A 135 7.79 13.48 -13.21
C GLU A 135 6.79 14.49 -13.79
N ALA A 136 6.82 14.71 -15.11
CA ALA A 136 5.86 15.61 -15.77
C ALA A 136 4.40 15.14 -15.59
N LEU A 137 4.14 13.83 -15.62
CA LEU A 137 2.82 13.26 -15.37
C LEU A 137 2.39 13.40 -13.90
N ILE A 138 3.30 13.19 -12.94
CA ILE A 138 3.04 13.42 -11.51
C ILE A 138 2.71 14.89 -11.28
N ASP A 139 3.51 15.81 -11.83
CA ASP A 139 3.27 17.24 -11.73
C ASP A 139 1.92 17.65 -12.31
N LYS A 140 1.52 17.05 -13.43
CA LYS A 140 0.20 17.27 -14.02
C LYS A 140 -0.92 16.82 -13.09
N HIS A 141 -0.85 15.62 -12.52
CA HIS A 141 -1.94 15.03 -11.74
C HIS A 141 -1.99 15.49 -10.28
N THR A 142 -0.94 16.13 -9.78
CA THR A 142 -0.89 16.72 -8.43
C THR A 142 -1.28 18.19 -8.40
N LYS A 143 -1.32 18.88 -9.55
CA LYS A 143 -1.90 20.21 -9.69
C LYS A 143 -3.42 20.17 -9.46
N LYS A 144 -3.95 21.13 -8.70
CA LYS A 144 -5.34 21.14 -8.22
C LYS A 144 -6.37 21.34 -9.33
N ASP A 145 -5.97 21.88 -10.47
CA ASP A 145 -6.91 22.44 -11.46
C ASP A 145 -7.35 21.44 -12.54
N GLU A 146 -6.78 20.22 -12.58
CA GLU A 146 -7.08 19.21 -13.62
C GLU A 146 -7.40 17.82 -13.05
N LYS A 147 -8.22 17.72 -12.00
CA LYS A 147 -8.69 16.41 -11.51
C LYS A 147 -9.81 15.87 -12.39
N LYS A 148 -9.46 15.12 -13.45
CA LYS A 148 -10.41 14.22 -14.11
C LYS A 148 -10.73 13.08 -13.15
N GLU A 149 -11.77 13.25 -12.34
CA GLU A 149 -12.24 12.23 -11.41
C GLU A 149 -12.97 11.13 -12.19
N VAL A 150 -12.38 9.93 -12.23
CA VAL A 150 -13.05 8.72 -12.75
C VAL A 150 -14.13 8.22 -11.78
N TYR A 151 -14.00 8.58 -10.50
CA TYR A 151 -14.89 8.20 -9.40
C TYR A 151 -14.86 9.25 -8.29
N LYS A 152 -16.00 9.52 -7.64
CA LYS A 152 -16.14 10.46 -6.52
C LYS A 152 -16.34 9.72 -5.19
N PRO A 153 -15.27 9.38 -4.46
CA PRO A 153 -15.38 8.82 -3.12
C PRO A 153 -15.80 9.91 -2.11
N ARG A 154 -16.27 9.49 -0.91
CA ARG A 154 -16.41 10.39 0.24
C ARG A 154 -15.12 11.19 0.45
N VAL A 155 -15.25 12.49 0.79
CA VAL A 155 -14.09 13.35 1.06
C VAL A 155 -13.33 12.82 2.28
N GLY A 156 -12.12 12.30 2.04
CA GLY A 156 -11.24 11.88 3.11
C GLY A 156 -10.56 13.08 3.76
N LYS A 157 -10.58 13.09 5.09
CA LYS A 157 -9.83 14.02 5.93
C LYS A 157 -8.94 13.21 6.87
N ILE A 158 -7.75 13.73 7.15
CA ILE A 158 -6.79 13.10 8.06
C ILE A 158 -7.34 13.22 9.50
N ASN A 159 -7.43 12.09 10.22
CA ASN A 159 -7.82 12.02 11.64
C ASN A 159 -9.23 12.54 11.95
N ALA A 160 -10.13 12.58 10.97
CA ALA A 160 -11.43 13.20 11.14
C ALA A 160 -12.38 12.43 12.06
N ASN A 161 -12.15 11.12 12.22
CA ASN A 161 -13.10 10.26 12.93
C ASN A 161 -12.72 9.93 14.36
N LYS A 162 -11.61 10.48 14.89
CA LYS A 162 -11.16 10.17 16.26
C LYS A 162 -12.26 10.38 17.33
N LYS A 163 -13.10 11.40 17.16
CA LYS A 163 -14.21 11.73 18.08
C LYS A 163 -15.35 10.68 18.10
N LYS A 164 -15.40 9.78 17.11
CA LYS A 164 -16.41 8.72 17.03
C LYS A 164 -16.06 7.51 17.91
N TYR A 165 -14.87 7.50 18.50
CA TYR A 165 -14.38 6.39 19.30
C TYR A 165 -14.43 6.72 20.80
N THR A 166 -14.86 5.74 21.59
CA THR A 166 -14.75 5.78 23.05
C THR A 166 -13.29 5.53 23.47
N LYS A 167 -12.95 5.87 24.72
CA LYS A 167 -11.61 5.59 25.27
C LYS A 167 -11.29 4.09 25.28
N SER A 168 -12.29 3.25 25.55
CA SER A 168 -12.13 1.79 25.57
C SER A 168 -11.83 1.24 24.17
N GLN A 169 -12.58 1.67 23.15
CA GLN A 169 -12.32 1.30 21.75
C GLN A 169 -10.93 1.75 21.29
N ILE A 170 -10.52 2.97 21.65
CA ILE A 170 -9.16 3.44 21.35
C ILE A 170 -8.14 2.52 22.01
N SER A 171 -8.27 2.23 23.31
CA SER A 171 -7.36 1.33 24.04
C SER A 171 -7.27 -0.06 23.41
N GLN A 172 -8.40 -0.63 22.99
CA GLN A 172 -8.44 -1.90 22.27
C GLN A 172 -7.67 -1.85 20.95
N ILE A 173 -7.85 -0.79 20.15
CA ILE A 173 -7.08 -0.57 18.92
C ILE A 173 -5.59 -0.54 19.22
N LYS A 174 -5.18 0.17 20.28
CA LYS A 174 -3.76 0.23 20.69
C LYS A 174 -3.23 -1.16 21.05
N GLN A 175 -3.97 -1.91 21.85
CA GLN A 175 -3.57 -3.23 22.31
C GLN A 175 -3.37 -4.19 21.14
N LEU A 176 -4.29 -4.18 20.17
CA LEU A 176 -4.26 -5.10 19.05
C LEU A 176 -3.27 -4.69 17.96
N SER A 177 -3.13 -3.40 17.67
CA SER A 177 -2.37 -2.94 16.49
C SER A 177 -1.20 -1.99 16.81
N GLY A 178 -0.86 -1.75 18.07
CA GLY A 178 0.14 -0.76 18.49
C GLY A 178 1.53 -0.97 17.88
N GLN A 179 1.99 -2.22 17.77
CA GLN A 179 3.24 -2.54 17.10
C GLN A 179 3.21 -2.18 15.61
N MET A 180 2.10 -2.48 14.93
CA MET A 180 1.92 -2.17 13.52
C MET A 180 1.86 -0.65 13.28
N LEU A 181 1.11 0.07 14.12
CA LEU A 181 1.04 1.54 14.13
C LEU A 181 2.43 2.19 14.29
N ARG A 182 3.29 1.61 15.15
CA ARG A 182 4.69 2.03 15.30
C ARG A 182 5.49 1.84 14.01
N ARG A 183 5.41 0.66 13.40
CA ARG A 183 6.14 0.33 12.16
C ARG A 183 5.76 1.25 11.00
N MET A 184 4.50 1.67 10.95
CA MET A 184 3.95 2.54 9.90
C MET A 184 4.07 4.04 10.20
N GLY A 185 4.77 4.42 11.28
CA GLY A 185 5.00 5.82 11.60
C GLY A 185 3.73 6.59 12.02
N TYR A 186 2.76 5.93 12.66
CA TYR A 186 1.54 6.60 13.14
C TYR A 186 1.64 7.12 14.59
N ILE A 187 2.80 7.01 15.22
CA ILE A 187 3.09 7.59 16.52
C ILE A 187 3.40 9.07 16.35
N LYS A 188 2.67 9.92 17.07
CA LYS A 188 3.00 11.33 17.30
C LYS A 188 4.46 11.44 17.71
N GLY A 189 5.16 12.41 17.13
CA GLY A 189 6.50 12.74 17.60
C GLY A 189 6.44 13.07 19.10
N SER A 190 7.37 12.51 19.87
CA SER A 190 7.71 13.02 21.19
C SER A 190 8.16 14.49 21.08
N LYS A 191 8.18 15.21 22.22
CA LYS A 191 8.68 16.60 22.29
C LYS A 191 10.12 16.76 21.75
N THR A 192 10.89 15.68 21.65
CA THR A 192 12.30 15.63 21.26
C THR A 192 12.55 15.02 19.86
N SER A 193 11.52 14.54 19.16
CA SER A 193 11.62 13.94 17.82
C SER A 193 10.95 14.80 16.74
N LEU A 194 11.31 14.57 15.47
CA LEU A 194 10.73 15.23 14.30
C LEU A 194 9.20 15.28 14.39
N LYS A 195 8.62 16.46 14.15
CA LYS A 195 7.17 16.70 14.26
C LYS A 195 6.41 15.81 13.26
N ASN A 196 5.86 14.70 13.74
CA ASN A 196 5.02 13.81 12.93
C ASN A 196 3.58 14.34 12.84
N ASN A 197 3.31 15.15 11.83
CA ASN A 197 1.99 15.78 11.62
C ASN A 197 0.88 14.79 11.25
N THR A 198 1.24 13.58 10.81
CA THR A 198 0.28 12.50 10.47
C THR A 198 0.19 11.46 11.58
N GLY A 199 1.02 11.57 12.62
CA GLY A 199 0.91 10.79 13.84
C GLY A 199 -0.30 11.20 14.67
N PHE A 200 -1.09 10.23 15.11
CA PHE A 200 -2.31 10.46 15.90
C PHE A 200 -2.32 9.72 17.24
N TYR A 201 -1.27 8.96 17.51
CA TYR A 201 -1.06 8.09 18.66
C TYR A 201 0.12 8.59 19.51
N SER A 202 -0.01 8.82 20.82
CA SER A 202 1.16 9.05 21.70
C SER A 202 1.51 7.78 22.47
N ASP A 203 2.80 7.43 22.56
CA ASP A 203 3.26 6.37 23.47
C ASP A 203 3.07 6.79 24.95
N ASP A 204 3.10 8.10 25.25
CA ASP A 204 2.85 8.66 26.59
C ASP A 204 1.43 8.42 27.12
N ASP A 205 0.49 7.99 26.28
CA ASP A 205 -0.90 7.76 26.69
C ASP A 205 -1.09 6.41 27.42
N ASP A 206 -0.09 5.52 27.52
CA ASP A 206 -0.18 4.25 28.28
C ASP A 206 1.20 3.72 28.78
N VAL A 207 1.32 3.49 30.08
CA VAL A 207 2.53 3.00 30.81
C VAL A 207 2.89 1.53 30.51
N ALA A 208 2.09 0.80 29.73
CA ALA A 208 2.09 -0.68 29.74
C ALA A 208 2.88 -1.39 28.62
N LEU A 209 3.60 -0.68 27.74
CA LEU A 209 4.38 -1.33 26.65
C LEU A 209 5.89 -1.10 26.77
N SER A 210 6.39 -0.82 27.99
CA SER A 210 7.82 -0.68 28.29
C SER A 210 8.56 -2.02 28.24
N HIS A 211 8.71 -2.57 27.04
CA HIS A 211 9.82 -3.48 26.74
C HIS A 211 10.73 -2.76 25.73
N GLY A 212 11.61 -1.90 26.25
CA GLY A 212 12.96 -1.69 25.72
C GLY A 212 13.16 -1.06 24.33
N TYR A 213 12.22 -0.30 23.77
CA TYR A 213 12.44 0.35 22.46
C TYR A 213 12.25 1.88 22.48
N GLU A 214 13.24 2.61 23.00
CA GLU A 214 13.42 4.02 22.62
C GLU A 214 13.92 4.10 21.18
N CYS A 215 13.10 4.52 20.21
CA CYS A 215 13.56 4.97 18.90
C CYS A 215 12.43 5.62 18.09
N ASP A 216 12.75 6.79 17.50
CA ASP A 216 11.91 7.67 16.70
C ASP A 216 11.12 6.93 15.57
N SER A 217 9.80 7.03 15.59
CA SER A 217 8.90 6.24 14.74
C SER A 217 9.02 6.58 13.26
N LEU A 218 9.32 7.85 12.93
CA LEU A 218 9.59 8.30 11.56
C LEU A 218 10.94 7.76 11.05
N VAL A 219 11.94 7.67 11.94
CA VAL A 219 13.23 7.06 11.61
C VAL A 219 13.06 5.57 11.36
N LYS A 220 12.23 4.87 12.12
CA LYS A 220 11.91 3.45 11.85
C LYS A 220 11.14 3.27 10.55
N TYR A 221 10.17 4.13 10.24
CA TYR A 221 9.45 4.09 8.96
C TYR A 221 10.39 4.34 7.77
N GLY A 222 11.22 5.39 7.86
CA GLY A 222 12.23 5.69 6.85
C GLY A 222 13.29 4.59 6.72
N LYS A 223 13.78 4.02 7.83
CA LYS A 223 14.67 2.85 7.83
C LYS A 223 13.98 1.60 7.31
N LEU A 224 12.68 1.38 7.56
CA LEU A 224 11.94 0.25 7.01
C LEU A 224 11.81 0.38 5.50
N GLN A 225 11.48 1.57 5.00
CA GLN A 225 11.50 1.87 3.57
C GLN A 225 12.91 1.65 3.00
N GLN A 226 13.95 2.18 3.65
CA GLN A 226 15.34 2.02 3.21
C GLN A 226 15.84 0.57 3.31
N VAL A 227 15.46 -0.22 4.32
CA VAL A 227 15.84 -1.63 4.46
C VAL A 227 15.13 -2.46 3.40
N ASN A 228 13.84 -2.22 3.17
CA ASN A 228 13.11 -2.83 2.05
C ASN A 228 13.73 -2.46 0.69
N MET A 229 14.27 -1.25 0.55
CA MET A 229 14.93 -0.80 -0.68
C MET A 229 16.39 -1.26 -0.81
N ARG A 230 17.18 -1.33 0.28
CA ARG A 230 18.65 -1.48 0.26
C ARG A 230 19.12 -2.92 0.40
N TYR A 231 18.51 -3.73 1.27
CA TYR A 231 18.88 -5.16 1.36
C TYR A 231 18.59 -5.94 0.07
N ARG A 232 17.74 -5.39 -0.81
CA ARG A 232 17.22 -6.13 -1.97
C ARG A 232 17.57 -5.52 -3.32
N TYR A 233 18.20 -4.34 -3.36
CA TYR A 233 18.84 -3.84 -4.57
C TYR A 233 20.06 -4.72 -4.95
N ASP A 234 20.78 -5.19 -3.92
CA ASP A 234 22.01 -5.97 -4.11
C ASP A 234 21.72 -7.46 -4.44
N GLU A 235 20.73 -8.09 -3.80
CA GLU A 235 20.30 -9.47 -4.15
C GLU A 235 19.52 -9.56 -5.47
N PHE A 236 18.65 -8.59 -5.77
CA PHE A 236 17.86 -8.61 -7.00
C PHE A 236 18.75 -8.44 -8.23
N ASN A 237 19.76 -7.56 -8.20
CA ASN A 237 20.68 -7.38 -9.33
C ASN A 237 21.62 -8.57 -9.54
N GLN A 238 22.04 -9.27 -8.48
CA GLN A 238 22.85 -10.49 -8.63
C GLN A 238 22.06 -11.65 -9.23
N LYS A 239 20.79 -11.82 -8.83
CA LYS A 239 19.98 -12.98 -9.27
C LYS A 239 19.32 -12.77 -10.64
N THR A 240 18.84 -11.55 -10.94
CA THR A 240 18.12 -11.31 -12.21
C THR A 240 19.01 -11.13 -13.43
N LEU A 241 20.24 -10.60 -13.31
CA LEU A 241 21.14 -10.51 -14.48
C LEU A 241 21.60 -11.89 -14.95
N GLU A 242 21.85 -12.82 -14.03
CA GLU A 242 22.24 -14.19 -14.40
C GLU A 242 21.06 -15.02 -14.92
N ASP A 243 19.86 -14.87 -14.35
CA ASP A 243 18.71 -15.69 -14.71
C ASP A 243 18.00 -15.18 -15.98
N VAL A 244 17.83 -13.86 -16.14
CA VAL A 244 17.21 -13.27 -17.35
C VAL A 244 18.08 -13.47 -18.58
N CYS A 245 19.41 -13.42 -18.46
CA CYS A 245 20.31 -13.73 -19.58
C CYS A 245 20.30 -15.23 -19.94
N LYS A 246 20.12 -16.14 -18.97
CA LYS A 246 20.10 -17.60 -19.21
C LYS A 246 18.75 -18.07 -19.79
N GLU A 247 17.63 -17.50 -19.38
CA GLU A 247 16.30 -17.87 -19.91
C GLU A 247 16.06 -17.27 -21.30
N SER A 248 16.41 -15.99 -21.52
CA SER A 248 16.25 -15.35 -22.84
C SER A 248 17.13 -16.01 -23.92
N TYR A 249 18.31 -16.53 -23.56
CA TYR A 249 19.17 -17.29 -24.47
C TYR A 249 18.65 -18.72 -24.74
N ARG A 250 18.02 -19.37 -23.76
CA ARG A 250 17.44 -20.73 -23.95
C ARG A 250 16.18 -20.71 -24.82
N ASP A 251 15.35 -19.68 -24.69
CA ASP A 251 14.11 -19.57 -25.48
C ASP A 251 14.36 -19.11 -26.92
N SER A 252 15.44 -18.36 -27.16
CA SER A 252 15.84 -17.97 -28.53
C SER A 252 16.54 -19.09 -29.31
N VAL A 253 17.21 -20.04 -28.63
CA VAL A 253 17.84 -21.20 -29.29
C VAL A 253 16.81 -22.29 -29.62
N LYS A 254 15.76 -22.47 -28.79
CA LYS A 254 14.70 -23.47 -29.05
C LYS A 254 13.81 -23.17 -30.27
N HIS A 255 13.82 -21.95 -30.77
CA HIS A 255 13.00 -21.56 -31.94
C HIS A 255 13.79 -21.49 -33.26
N LEU A 256 15.09 -21.79 -33.24
CA LEU A 256 15.90 -21.83 -34.46
C LEU A 256 15.95 -23.24 -35.10
N ASP A 257 15.79 -24.29 -34.31
CA ASP A 257 15.83 -25.69 -34.80
C ASP A 257 14.50 -26.15 -35.45
N ASP A 258 13.41 -25.41 -35.25
CA ASP A 258 12.06 -25.72 -35.77
C ASP A 258 11.69 -24.92 -37.04
N LEU A 259 12.61 -24.11 -37.58
CA LEU A 259 12.35 -23.39 -38.82
C LEU A 259 12.53 -24.34 -40.02
N PRO A 260 11.52 -24.51 -40.89
CA PRO A 260 11.68 -25.31 -42.09
C PRO A 260 12.79 -24.71 -42.95
N SER A 261 13.74 -25.55 -43.38
CA SER A 261 14.80 -25.16 -44.31
C SER A 261 14.17 -24.62 -45.59
N VAL A 262 14.16 -23.29 -45.73
CA VAL A 262 13.73 -22.64 -46.96
C VAL A 262 14.86 -22.79 -47.97
N GLU A 263 14.74 -23.77 -48.88
CA GLU A 263 15.54 -23.79 -50.09
C GLU A 263 15.12 -22.59 -50.95
N VAL A 264 15.97 -21.56 -50.96
CA VAL A 264 15.81 -20.40 -51.83
C VAL A 264 16.28 -20.79 -53.22
N ASN A 265 15.35 -21.12 -54.10
CA ASN A 265 15.61 -21.25 -55.54
C ASN A 265 15.82 -19.86 -56.13
N TYR A 266 17.08 -19.52 -56.41
CA TYR A 266 17.44 -18.38 -57.24
C TYR A 266 17.21 -18.73 -58.72
N ASN A 267 16.03 -18.41 -59.24
CA ASN A 267 15.86 -18.20 -60.68
C ASN A 267 15.81 -16.70 -60.90
N GLY A 268 16.87 -16.18 -61.52
CA GLY A 268 16.96 -14.79 -61.93
C GLY A 268 16.15 -14.53 -63.20
N ASP A 269 15.51 -13.37 -63.21
CA ASP A 269 15.28 -12.48 -64.36
C ASP A 269 15.15 -11.04 -63.82
#